data_AF-R7TTP6-F1
#
_entry.id   AF-R7TTP6-F1
#
_cell.length_a   1.000
_cell.length_b   1.000
_cell.length_c   1.000
_cell.angle_alpha   90.00
_cell.angle_beta   90.00
_cell.angle_gamma   90.00
#
_symmetry.space_group_name_H-M   'P 1'
#
loop_
_entity.id
_entity.type
_entity.pdbx_description
1 polymer ?
#
loop_
_entity_poly.entity_id
_entity_poly.type
_entity_poly.pdbx_seq_one_letter_code
_entity_poly.pdbx_strand_id
1 'polypeptide(L)'
;MRTEARLDMPHAEDYFILAAGAYPWDSMANVTIGRPAYDNYVVGFAKEKGMAVIDATNTIASLHQVGATGIFAGHYGPGGFNEKEIGMNYNYANGFTDRTEYLSIVRNNEIVLAHRNSTTLLVALQNGSNPKHG
;
A
#
# COMPACT_ATOMS: atom_id res chain seq x y z
N MET A 1 20.58 -16.85 -4.72
CA MET A 1 19.42 -16.23 -5.41
C MET A 1 18.16 -16.69 -4.70
N ARG A 2 17.25 -15.77 -4.36
CA ARG A 2 15.90 -16.19 -3.96
C ARG A 2 15.18 -16.67 -5.22
N THR A 3 14.61 -17.87 -5.18
CA THR A 3 13.94 -18.50 -6.32
C THR A 3 12.46 -18.15 -6.41
N GLU A 4 11.92 -17.42 -5.43
CA GLU A 4 10.50 -17.11 -5.30
C GLU A 4 10.30 -15.66 -4.85
N ALA A 5 9.28 -15.01 -5.42
CA ALA A 5 8.80 -13.71 -4.97
C ALA A 5 8.03 -13.87 -3.65
N ARG A 6 8.12 -12.87 -2.78
CA ARG A 6 7.40 -12.82 -1.51
C ARG A 6 6.77 -11.46 -1.33
N LEU A 7 5.63 -11.41 -0.65
CA LEU A 7 5.08 -10.15 -0.18
C LEU A 7 6.08 -9.49 0.75
N ASP A 8 6.29 -8.18 0.58
CA ASP A 8 7.19 -7.41 1.43
C ASP A 8 6.42 -6.74 2.56
N MET A 9 6.74 -5.49 2.90
CA MET A 9 6.19 -4.81 4.06
C MET A 9 4.86 -4.12 3.74
N PRO A 10 3.90 -4.05 4.69
CA PRO A 10 2.62 -3.35 4.49
C PRO A 10 2.72 -1.83 4.23
N HIS A 11 3.93 -1.28 4.29
CA HIS A 11 4.24 0.13 4.09
C HIS A 11 5.15 0.38 2.88
N ALA A 12 5.23 -0.61 1.98
CA ALA A 12 6.01 -0.59 0.75
C ALA A 12 5.08 -0.83 -0.44
N GLU A 13 4.24 0.15 -0.74
CA GLU A 13 3.27 0.10 -1.84
C GLU A 13 3.94 0.26 -3.21
N ASP A 14 3.75 -0.70 -4.12
CA ASP A 14 4.37 -0.66 -5.46
C ASP A 14 3.59 0.15 -6.49
N TYR A 15 2.28 0.32 -6.30
CA TYR A 15 1.40 0.96 -7.28
C TYR A 15 0.28 1.76 -6.62
N PHE A 16 -0.16 2.79 -7.33
CA PHE A 16 -1.35 3.58 -7.02
C PHE A 16 -2.24 3.63 -8.26
N ILE A 17 -3.46 3.10 -8.15
CA ILE A 17 -4.46 3.15 -9.23
C ILE A 17 -5.54 4.13 -8.80
N LEU A 18 -5.69 5.21 -9.55
CA LEU A 18 -6.54 6.34 -9.19
C LEU A 18 -7.43 6.68 -10.39
N ALA A 19 -8.68 7.06 -10.11
CA ALA A 19 -9.52 7.66 -11.15
C ALA A 19 -8.93 9.02 -11.55
N ALA A 20 -8.92 9.29 -12.86
CA ALA A 20 -8.37 10.54 -13.38
C ALA A 20 -9.08 11.76 -12.76
N GLY A 21 -8.30 12.67 -12.18
CA GLY A 21 -8.81 13.88 -11.52
C GLY A 21 -9.47 13.66 -10.15
N ALA A 22 -9.58 12.43 -9.65
CA ALA A 22 -10.22 12.15 -8.36
C ALA A 22 -9.31 12.43 -7.17
N TYR A 23 -8.00 12.32 -7.36
CA TYR A 23 -7.02 12.48 -6.28
C TYR A 23 -6.61 13.97 -6.13
N PRO A 24 -6.70 14.57 -4.93
CA PRO A 24 -6.48 15.99 -4.71
C PRO A 24 -4.99 16.36 -4.58
N TRP A 25 -4.23 16.18 -5.67
CA TRP A 25 -2.79 16.44 -5.71
C TRP A 25 -2.40 17.84 -5.24
N ASP A 26 -3.17 18.86 -5.62
CA ASP A 26 -2.88 20.26 -5.28
C ASP A 26 -2.99 20.58 -3.79
N SER A 27 -3.57 19.68 -2.99
CA SER A 27 -3.71 19.83 -1.54
C SER A 27 -2.64 19.06 -0.75
N MET A 28 -1.77 18.28 -1.42
CA MET A 28 -0.68 17.56 -0.77
C MET A 28 0.50 18.49 -0.44
N ALA A 29 1.30 18.09 0.54
CA ALA A 29 2.62 18.65 0.75
C ALA A 29 3.51 18.46 -0.50
N ASN A 30 4.46 19.37 -0.72
CA ASN A 30 5.36 19.35 -1.87
C ASN A 30 6.47 18.29 -1.70
N VAL A 31 6.10 17.02 -1.83
CA VAL A 31 6.96 15.86 -1.62
C VAL A 31 7.61 15.38 -2.90
N THR A 32 8.70 14.62 -2.77
CA THR A 32 9.36 13.94 -3.90
C THR A 32 8.93 12.47 -3.96
N ILE A 33 8.52 12.04 -5.15
CA ILE A 33 8.20 10.64 -5.46
C ILE A 33 9.45 9.76 -5.28
N GLY A 34 9.28 8.56 -4.70
CA GLY A 34 10.37 7.59 -4.54
C GLY A 34 11.33 7.89 -3.39
N ARG A 35 11.03 8.92 -2.57
CA ARG A 35 11.71 9.15 -1.29
C ARG A 35 10.92 8.51 -0.14
N PRO A 36 11.57 8.23 1.00
CA PRO A 36 10.89 7.75 2.20
C PRO A 36 9.65 8.59 2.53
N ALA A 37 8.67 7.95 3.15
CA ALA A 37 7.37 8.51 3.52
C ALA A 37 6.39 8.86 2.38
N TYR A 38 6.81 8.86 1.10
CA TYR A 38 5.92 9.20 -0.01
C TYR A 38 4.72 8.26 -0.09
N ASP A 39 4.96 6.94 -0.11
CA ASP A 39 3.94 5.94 -0.40
C ASP A 39 2.82 5.95 0.66
N ASN A 40 3.21 5.87 1.93
CA ASN A 40 2.24 5.90 3.02
C ASN A 40 1.55 7.27 3.16
N TYR A 41 2.22 8.37 2.75
CA TYR A 41 1.57 9.68 2.76
C TYR A 41 0.47 9.76 1.71
N VAL A 42 0.69 9.24 0.49
CA VAL A 42 -0.36 9.17 -0.55
C VAL A 42 -1.59 8.42 -0.04
N VAL A 43 -1.39 7.25 0.57
CA VAL A 43 -2.49 6.45 1.10
C VAL A 43 -3.17 7.11 2.30
N GLY A 44 -2.39 7.61 3.26
CA GLY A 44 -2.89 8.27 4.46
C GLY A 44 -3.69 9.54 4.13
N PHE A 45 -3.19 10.35 3.20
CA PHE A 45 -3.85 11.57 2.76
C PHE A 45 -5.17 11.29 2.03
N ALA A 46 -5.24 10.23 1.20
CA ALA A 46 -6.50 9.80 0.60
C ALA A 46 -7.57 9.54 1.68
N LYS A 47 -7.20 8.83 2.75
CA LYS A 47 -8.10 8.53 3.87
C LYS A 47 -8.50 9.80 4.63
N GLU A 48 -7.58 10.73 4.85
CA GLU A 48 -7.87 12.03 5.46
C GLU A 48 -8.86 12.87 4.65
N LYS A 49 -8.83 12.71 3.32
CA LYS A 49 -9.79 13.33 2.40
C LYS A 49 -11.10 12.55 2.27
N GLY A 50 -11.29 11.49 3.04
CA GLY A 50 -12.50 10.66 3.02
C GLY A 50 -12.65 9.81 1.77
N MET A 51 -11.56 9.57 1.04
CA MET A 51 -11.58 8.70 -0.13
C MET A 51 -11.60 7.23 0.31
N ALA A 52 -12.34 6.39 -0.43
CA ALA A 52 -12.27 4.95 -0.27
C ALA A 52 -10.88 4.45 -0.72
N VAL A 53 -10.23 3.66 0.14
CA VAL A 53 -8.93 3.05 -0.16
C VAL A 53 -9.07 1.53 -0.12
N ILE A 54 -8.60 0.90 -1.19
CA ILE A 54 -8.68 -0.54 -1.41
C ILE A 54 -7.26 -1.12 -1.46
N ASP A 55 -6.97 -2.05 -0.57
CA ASP A 55 -5.80 -2.91 -0.66
C ASP A 55 -6.02 -4.00 -1.73
N ALA A 56 -5.28 -3.90 -2.83
CA ALA A 56 -5.40 -4.81 -3.97
C ALA A 56 -4.37 -5.96 -3.99
N THR A 57 -3.64 -6.16 -2.89
CA THR A 57 -2.57 -7.16 -2.74
C THR A 57 -3.00 -8.58 -3.14
N ASN A 58 -4.25 -8.97 -2.85
CA ASN A 58 -4.74 -10.33 -3.13
C ASN A 58 -5.23 -10.55 -4.56
N THR A 59 -5.31 -9.51 -5.40
CA THR A 59 -5.89 -9.63 -6.75
C THR A 59 -5.02 -9.07 -7.86
N ILE A 60 -4.06 -8.19 -7.52
CA ILE A 60 -3.12 -7.62 -8.50
C ILE A 60 -1.72 -8.07 -8.10
N ALA A 61 -1.09 -8.86 -8.95
CA ALA A 61 0.30 -9.25 -8.79
C ALA A 61 1.21 -8.09 -9.21
N SER A 62 2.10 -7.67 -8.31
CA SER A 62 3.19 -6.72 -8.57
C SER A 62 4.53 -7.41 -8.27
N LEU A 63 5.56 -7.07 -9.06
CA LEU A 63 6.93 -7.48 -8.80
C LEU A 63 7.82 -6.24 -8.67
N HIS A 64 8.24 -5.95 -7.44
CA HIS A 64 9.19 -4.89 -7.17
C HIS A 64 10.56 -5.21 -7.79
N GLN A 65 11.02 -4.35 -8.70
CA GLN A 65 12.34 -4.50 -9.31
C GLN A 65 13.37 -3.72 -8.50
N VAL A 66 14.39 -4.42 -8.00
CA VAL A 66 15.49 -3.79 -7.26
C VAL A 66 16.74 -3.66 -8.12
N GLY A 67 17.40 -2.50 -8.00
CA GLY A 67 18.75 -2.29 -8.52
C GLY A 67 19.82 -2.89 -7.61
N ALA A 68 21.09 -2.63 -7.93
CA ALA A 68 22.24 -3.12 -7.17
C ALA A 68 22.25 -2.65 -5.69
N THR A 69 21.57 -1.55 -5.39
CA THR A 69 21.44 -0.97 -4.05
C THR A 69 20.31 -1.57 -3.22
N GLY A 70 19.52 -2.51 -3.77
CA GLY A 70 18.47 -3.23 -3.03
C GLY A 70 17.19 -2.41 -2.77
N ILE A 71 16.29 -2.98 -1.95
CA ILE A 71 14.95 -2.43 -1.65
C ILE A 71 14.98 -1.08 -0.93
N PHE A 72 16.09 -0.73 -0.29
CA PHE A 72 16.24 0.53 0.46
C PHE A 72 16.96 1.62 -0.36
N ALA A 73 16.98 1.50 -1.69
CA ALA A 73 17.67 2.45 -2.57
C ALA A 73 17.29 3.92 -2.28
N GLY A 74 16.01 4.19 -2.02
CA GLY A 74 15.50 5.52 -1.69
C GLY A 74 15.99 6.10 -0.36
N HIS A 75 16.56 5.28 0.53
CA HIS A 75 17.07 5.70 1.84
C HIS A 75 18.53 6.16 1.83
N TYR A 76 19.28 5.94 0.74
CA TYR A 76 20.70 6.31 0.67
C TYR A 76 20.96 7.79 0.33
N GLY A 77 19.91 8.57 0.05
CA GLY A 77 19.99 10.02 -0.13
C GLY A 77 19.88 10.81 1.19
N PRO A 78 19.95 12.16 1.13
CA PRO A 78 19.59 12.98 2.28
C PRO A 78 18.12 12.73 2.65
N GLY A 79 17.93 11.99 3.75
CA GLY A 79 16.61 11.60 4.28
C GLY A 79 15.85 12.77 4.91
N GLY A 80 14.58 12.55 5.25
CA GLY A 80 13.79 13.51 6.02
C GLY A 80 13.17 14.65 5.21
N PHE A 81 13.40 14.73 3.88
CA PHE A 81 12.80 15.78 3.05
C PHE A 81 11.28 15.71 3.07
N ASN A 82 10.71 14.56 2.68
CA ASN A 82 9.25 14.38 2.65
C ASN A 82 8.68 14.53 4.05
N GLU A 83 9.32 13.92 5.05
CA GLU A 83 8.88 13.95 6.44
C GLU A 83 8.85 15.37 7.02
N LYS A 84 9.76 16.24 6.58
CA LYS A 84 9.77 17.66 6.93
C LYS A 84 8.62 18.42 6.26
N GLU A 85 8.37 18.18 4.98
CA GLU A 85 7.30 18.85 4.23
C GLU A 85 5.90 18.41 4.70
N ILE A 86 5.74 17.13 5.03
CA ILE A 86 4.47 16.55 5.53
C ILE A 86 4.25 16.92 7.01
N GLY A 87 5.34 16.96 7.79
CA GLY A 87 5.32 17.19 9.22
C GLY A 87 5.69 15.94 10.01
N MET A 88 6.58 16.10 10.99
CA MET A 88 7.13 14.99 11.79
C MET A 88 6.09 14.27 12.67
N ASN A 89 4.95 14.92 12.95
CA ASN A 89 3.87 14.34 13.76
C ASN A 89 2.81 13.61 12.91
N TYR A 90 3.01 13.52 11.60
CA TYR A 90 2.10 12.79 10.71
C TYR A 90 2.08 11.30 11.06
N ASN A 91 0.88 10.73 11.14
CA ASN A 91 0.73 9.30 11.45
C ASN A 91 0.83 8.47 10.16
N TYR A 92 2.05 8.19 9.70
CA TYR A 92 2.32 7.39 8.50
C TYR A 92 1.69 5.99 8.54
N ALA A 93 1.45 5.44 9.72
CA ALA A 93 0.82 4.14 9.85
C ALA A 93 -0.63 4.14 9.33
N ASN A 94 -1.27 5.30 9.17
CA ASN A 94 -2.57 5.40 8.50
C ASN A 94 -2.49 5.00 7.02
N GLY A 95 -1.32 5.10 6.41
CA GLY A 95 -1.09 4.75 5.02
C GLY A 95 -0.75 3.30 4.74
N PHE A 96 -0.67 2.44 5.76
CA PHE A 96 -0.32 1.03 5.54
C PHE A 96 -1.47 0.28 4.87
N THR A 97 -1.13 -0.63 3.95
CA THR A 97 -2.11 -1.45 3.21
C THR A 97 -2.99 -2.26 4.14
N ASP A 98 -2.45 -2.79 5.23
CA ASP A 98 -3.17 -3.59 6.24
C ASP A 98 -4.14 -2.77 7.11
N ARG A 99 -4.15 -1.43 6.97
CA ARG A 99 -5.07 -0.49 7.64
C ARG A 99 -6.05 0.19 6.71
N THR A 100 -6.22 -0.33 5.50
CA THR A 100 -7.24 0.13 4.55
C THR A 100 -8.62 -0.39 4.94
N GLU A 101 -9.66 0.37 4.62
CA GLU A 101 -11.05 0.01 4.89
C GLU A 101 -11.50 -1.21 4.05
N TYR A 102 -11.04 -1.26 2.81
CA TYR A 102 -11.40 -2.29 1.85
C TYR A 102 -10.20 -3.09 1.36
N LEU A 103 -10.47 -4.30 0.91
CA LEU A 103 -9.54 -5.11 0.13
C LEU A 103 -10.29 -5.77 -1.02
N SER A 104 -9.61 -5.99 -2.13
CA SER A 104 -10.11 -6.85 -3.18
C SER A 104 -9.69 -8.29 -2.92
N ILE A 105 -10.58 -9.23 -3.22
CA ILE A 105 -10.34 -10.67 -3.12
C ILE A 105 -10.90 -11.39 -4.34
N VAL A 106 -10.34 -12.56 -4.66
CA VAL A 106 -10.91 -13.45 -5.67
C VAL A 106 -11.94 -14.37 -4.98
N ARG A 107 -13.18 -14.38 -5.48
CA ARG A 107 -14.24 -15.28 -5.03
C ARG A 107 -15.01 -15.78 -6.23
N ASN A 108 -15.20 -17.10 -6.34
CA ASN A 108 -15.94 -17.72 -7.45
C ASN A 108 -15.45 -17.23 -8.84
N ASN A 109 -14.13 -17.07 -8.99
CA ASN A 109 -13.51 -16.58 -10.21
C ASN A 109 -13.85 -15.11 -10.59
N GLU A 110 -14.33 -14.32 -9.62
CA GLU A 110 -14.59 -12.88 -9.74
C GLU A 110 -13.76 -12.09 -8.73
N ILE A 111 -13.43 -10.84 -9.06
CA ILE A 111 -12.84 -9.89 -8.12
C ILE A 111 -13.98 -9.17 -7.39
N VAL A 112 -13.99 -9.25 -6.07
CA VAL A 112 -14.98 -8.57 -5.22
C VAL A 112 -14.28 -7.67 -4.21
N LEU A 113 -14.92 -6.56 -3.87
CA LEU A 113 -14.49 -5.69 -2.77
C LEU A 113 -15.11 -6.16 -1.46
N ALA A 114 -14.30 -6.32 -0.43
CA ALA A 114 -14.71 -6.66 0.91
C ALA A 114 -14.27 -5.57 1.89
N HIS A 115 -15.12 -5.26 2.86
CA HIS A 115 -14.72 -4.45 4.00
C HIS A 115 -13.82 -5.29 4.92
N ARG A 116 -12.66 -4.75 5.33
CA ARG A 116 -11.61 -5.49 6.06
C ARG A 116 -12.11 -6.12 7.36
N ASN A 117 -13.01 -5.43 8.06
CA ASN A 117 -13.57 -5.89 9.33
C ASN A 117 -14.89 -6.67 9.18
N SER A 118 -15.30 -7.05 7.97
CA SER A 118 -16.52 -7.82 7.76
C SER A 118 -16.33 -9.30 8.12
N THR A 119 -17.31 -9.89 8.81
CA THR A 119 -17.38 -11.34 9.05
C THR A 119 -17.30 -12.16 7.75
N THR A 120 -17.75 -11.58 6.63
CA THR A 120 -17.63 -12.19 5.29
C THR A 120 -16.17 -12.39 4.86
N LEU A 121 -15.26 -11.52 5.28
CA LEU A 121 -13.83 -11.66 4.96
C LEU A 121 -13.19 -12.82 5.73
N LEU A 122 -13.54 -12.99 7.01
CA LEU A 122 -13.06 -14.11 7.83
C LEU A 122 -13.38 -15.46 7.18
N VAL A 123 -14.59 -15.60 6.63
CA VAL A 123 -15.02 -16.82 5.92
C VAL A 123 -14.31 -16.98 4.57
N ALA A 124 -14.08 -15.89 3.82
CA ALA A 124 -13.38 -15.95 2.53
C ALA A 124 -11.91 -16.31 2.67
N LEU A 125 -11.21 -15.78 3.68
CA LEU A 125 -9.81 -16.10 3.97
C LEU A 125 -9.65 -17.51 4.56
N GLN A 126 -10.60 -17.99 5.37
CA GLN A 126 -10.61 -19.36 5.90
C GLN A 126 -10.84 -20.42 4.80
N ASN A 127 -11.61 -20.10 3.76
CA ASN A 127 -11.85 -21.00 2.63
C ASN A 127 -10.76 -20.91 1.53
N GLY A 128 -9.85 -19.93 1.63
CA GLY A 128 -8.75 -19.69 0.67
C GLY A 128 -7.34 -19.88 1.24
N SER A 129 -7.19 -20.34 2.49
CA SER A 129 -5.91 -20.71 3.10
C SER A 129 -5.87 -22.24 3.27
N ASN A 130 -4.83 -22.99 2.91
CA ASN A 130 -3.38 -22.84 3.16
C ASN A 130 -2.60 -23.90 2.32
N PRO A 131 -1.26 -23.80 2.07
CA PRO A 131 -0.32 -24.16 3.13
C PRO A 131 0.98 -23.31 3.22
N LYS A 132 1.30 -22.99 4.48
CA LYS A 132 2.61 -23.13 5.17
C LYS A 132 3.62 -21.98 5.05
N HIS A 133 3.72 -21.24 6.15
CA HIS A 133 5.02 -20.80 6.66
C HIS A 133 5.81 -22.03 7.14
N GLY A 134 6.94 -22.26 6.48
CA GLY A 134 8.06 -23.11 6.91
C GLY A 134 9.35 -22.38 6.53
#